data_AF-A0A6G3WJE8-F1
#
_entry.id   AF-A0A6G3WJE8-F1
#
_cell.length_a   1.000
_cell.length_b   1.000
_cell.length_c   1.000
_cell.angle_alpha   90.00
_cell.angle_beta   90.00
_cell.angle_gamma   90.00
#
_symmetry.space_group_name_H-M   'P 1'
#
loop_
_entity.id
_entity.type
_entity.pdbx_description
1 polymer ?
#
loop_
_entity_poly.entity_id
_entity_poly.type
_entity_poly.pdbx_seq_one_letter_code
_entity_poly.pdbx_strand_id
1 'polypeptide(L)'
;STPRQIALYRALIELGIAKDTPAFGHLPYVMGEGNKKLSKRDPQASLNLYRERGFLPEGLLNYLSLLGWSIAEDRDIFSVDELIAAFDIKDVNANPARFDLKKCEHINAEHIRMLDVKAFTEACGPWLKAPFAPWAPEAFDAEKWTRIAPYAQTRVTVLSDITDNVDFLFLDEPVEDEASWTKA
;
A
#
# COMPACT_ATOMS: atom_id res chain seq x y z
N SER A 1 3.60 21.30 -20.02
CA SER A 1 4.87 21.47 -20.77
C SER A 1 4.75 21.01 -22.22
N THR A 2 3.76 20.18 -22.57
CA THR A 2 3.59 19.54 -23.88
C THR A 2 3.78 20.44 -25.10
N PRO A 3 3.17 21.65 -25.19
CA PRO A 3 3.34 22.49 -26.39
C PRO A 3 4.80 22.90 -26.65
N ARG A 4 5.57 23.16 -25.58
CA ARG A 4 7.00 23.48 -25.69
C ARG A 4 7.82 22.26 -26.09
N GLN A 5 7.46 21.07 -25.57
CA GLN A 5 8.11 19.81 -25.94
C GLN A 5 7.86 19.47 -27.41
N ILE A 6 6.65 19.68 -27.93
CA ILE A 6 6.33 19.48 -29.35
C ILE A 6 7.19 20.38 -30.24
N ALA A 7 7.34 21.66 -29.88
CA ALA A 7 8.22 22.58 -30.62
C ALA A 7 9.67 22.09 -30.64
N LEU A 8 10.18 21.59 -29.51
CA LEU A 8 11.52 21.01 -29.42
C LEU A 8 11.66 19.75 -30.29
N TYR A 9 10.70 18.82 -30.24
CA TYR A 9 10.74 17.61 -31.08
C TYR A 9 10.73 17.94 -32.57
N ARG A 10 9.95 18.94 -33.01
CA ARG A 10 9.97 19.40 -34.41
C ARG A 10 11.37 19.85 -34.83
N ALA A 11 12.04 20.67 -34.02
CA ALA A 11 13.41 21.10 -34.30
C ALA A 11 14.40 19.92 -34.33
N LEU A 12 14.26 18.96 -33.40
CA LEU A 12 15.12 17.77 -33.37
C LEU A 12 14.91 16.86 -34.59
N ILE A 13 13.68 16.79 -35.12
CA ILE A 13 13.36 16.05 -36.35
C ILE A 13 13.99 16.74 -37.57
N GLU A 14 13.88 18.08 -37.67
CA GLU A 14 14.49 18.86 -38.75
C GLU A 14 16.02 18.71 -38.79
N LEU A 15 16.65 18.59 -37.62
CA LEU A 15 18.10 18.35 -37.49
C LEU A 15 18.52 16.89 -37.71
N GLY A 16 17.57 15.98 -37.97
CA GLY A 16 17.85 14.55 -38.14
C GLY A 16 18.27 13.83 -36.86
N ILE A 17 18.04 14.43 -35.69
CA ILE A 17 18.40 13.87 -34.36
C ILE A 17 17.28 12.95 -33.84
N ALA A 18 16.02 13.33 -34.07
CA ALA A 18 14.84 12.54 -33.71
C ALA A 18 14.10 12.06 -34.96
N LYS A 19 13.35 10.95 -34.83
CA LYS A 19 12.56 10.38 -35.93
C LYS A 19 11.10 10.83 -35.90
N ASP A 20 10.54 11.00 -34.72
CA ASP A 20 9.13 11.29 -34.49
C ASP A 20 8.91 12.04 -33.17
N THR A 21 7.67 12.51 -32.96
CA THR A 21 7.22 13.09 -31.68
C THR A 21 6.49 12.00 -30.90
N PRO A 22 6.84 11.73 -29.63
CA PRO A 22 6.21 10.69 -28.85
C PRO A 22 4.73 11.00 -28.57
N ALA A 23 3.95 9.94 -28.33
CA ALA A 23 2.61 10.07 -27.77
C ALA A 23 2.67 10.58 -26.32
N PHE A 24 1.67 11.35 -25.91
CA PHE A 24 1.55 11.89 -24.55
C PHE A 24 0.27 11.38 -23.89
N GLY A 25 0.41 10.75 -22.72
CA GLY A 25 -0.70 10.44 -21.81
C GLY A 25 -0.57 11.27 -20.53
N HIS A 26 -1.53 12.14 -20.24
CA HIS A 26 -1.55 12.94 -19.02
C HIS A 26 -2.40 12.26 -17.97
N LEU A 27 -1.75 11.70 -16.95
CA LEU A 27 -2.44 11.06 -15.83
C LEU A 27 -3.21 12.10 -14.98
N PRO A 28 -4.33 11.70 -14.34
CA PRO A 28 -5.08 12.57 -13.47
C PRO A 28 -4.26 13.01 -12.25
N TYR A 29 -4.64 14.13 -11.66
CA TYR A 29 -4.04 14.53 -10.38
C TYR A 29 -4.57 13.66 -9.24
N VAL A 30 -3.65 13.23 -8.37
CA VAL A 30 -4.02 12.67 -7.08
C VAL A 30 -4.30 13.81 -6.10
N MET A 31 -5.50 13.81 -5.54
CA MET A 31 -5.99 14.77 -4.57
C MET A 31 -5.79 14.21 -3.16
N GLY A 32 -5.36 15.04 -2.21
CA GLY A 32 -5.29 14.69 -0.80
C GLY A 32 -6.61 14.99 -0.08
N GLU A 33 -6.54 15.34 1.20
CA GLU A 33 -7.73 15.78 1.93
C GLU A 33 -8.36 17.05 1.33
N GLY A 34 -9.69 17.02 1.19
CA GLY A 34 -10.48 18.09 0.58
C GLY A 34 -10.28 18.17 -0.95
N ASN A 35 -10.04 19.39 -1.44
CA ASN A 35 -9.89 19.69 -2.88
C ASN A 35 -8.46 20.14 -3.24
N LYS A 36 -7.47 19.84 -2.40
CA LYS A 36 -6.07 20.18 -2.67
C LYS A 36 -5.34 18.98 -3.28
N LYS A 37 -4.39 19.25 -4.16
CA LYS A 37 -3.48 18.21 -4.68
C LYS A 37 -2.70 17.60 -3.52
N LEU A 38 -2.53 16.29 -3.54
CA LEU A 38 -1.65 15.61 -2.60
C LEU A 38 -0.25 16.18 -2.77
N SER A 39 0.32 16.73 -1.71
CA SER A 39 1.59 17.46 -1.77
C SER A 39 2.70 16.65 -1.11
N LYS A 40 3.95 16.88 -1.51
CA LYS A 40 5.12 16.25 -0.84
C LYS A 40 5.24 16.56 0.66
N ARG A 41 4.53 17.58 1.15
CA ARG A 41 4.49 17.95 2.56
C ARG A 41 3.44 17.16 3.34
N ASP A 42 2.54 16.48 2.63
CA ASP A 42 1.57 15.57 3.21
C ASP A 42 2.28 14.23 3.51
N PRO A 43 2.25 13.74 4.77
CA PRO A 43 2.80 12.42 5.09
C PRO A 43 2.23 11.31 4.20
N GLN A 44 0.96 11.40 3.79
CA GLN A 44 0.31 10.42 2.91
C GLN A 44 0.94 10.36 1.49
N ALA A 45 1.78 11.32 1.12
CA ALA A 45 2.51 11.28 -0.15
C ALA A 45 3.81 10.43 -0.07
N SER A 46 4.23 10.00 1.13
CA SER A 46 5.50 9.30 1.33
C SER A 46 5.32 7.79 1.29
N LEU A 47 5.77 7.14 0.21
CA LEU A 47 5.79 5.68 0.08
C LEU A 47 6.55 5.00 1.24
N ASN A 48 7.59 5.65 1.77
CA ASN A 48 8.40 5.12 2.87
C ASN A 48 7.56 4.92 4.14
N LEU A 49 6.62 5.82 4.43
CA LEU A 49 5.77 5.69 5.62
C LEU A 49 4.84 4.47 5.51
N TYR A 50 4.33 4.17 4.31
CA TYR A 50 3.54 2.95 4.09
C TYR A 50 4.38 1.69 4.27
N ARG A 51 5.62 1.69 3.77
CA ARG A 51 6.55 0.57 3.99
C ARG A 51 6.88 0.38 5.48
N GLU A 52 7.13 1.46 6.21
CA GLU A 52 7.40 1.44 7.65
C GLU A 52 6.21 0.92 8.47
N ARG A 53 4.99 1.26 8.05
CA ARG A 53 3.74 0.70 8.59
C ARG A 53 3.49 -0.77 8.19
N GLY A 54 4.24 -1.30 7.23
CA GLY A 54 4.08 -2.68 6.78
C GLY A 54 2.95 -2.90 5.79
N PHE A 55 2.73 -1.96 4.89
CA PHE A 55 1.97 -2.23 3.68
C PHE A 55 2.73 -3.22 2.78
N LEU A 56 1.98 -4.12 2.15
CA LEU A 56 2.50 -5.02 1.13
C LEU A 56 2.69 -4.25 -0.19
N PRO A 57 3.75 -4.57 -0.96
CA PRO A 57 3.90 -4.05 -2.32
C PRO A 57 2.67 -4.28 -3.19
N GLU A 58 2.06 -5.46 -3.09
CA GLU A 58 0.87 -5.87 -3.85
C GLU A 58 -0.34 -5.02 -3.49
N GLY A 59 -0.57 -4.78 -2.19
CA GLY A 59 -1.65 -3.92 -1.70
C GLY A 59 -1.52 -2.48 -2.19
N LEU A 60 -0.30 -1.92 -2.13
CA LEU A 60 -0.03 -0.57 -2.64
C LEU A 60 -0.16 -0.49 -4.16
N LEU A 61 0.37 -1.45 -4.91
CA LEU A 61 0.27 -1.46 -6.37
C LEU A 61 -1.19 -1.55 -6.83
N ASN A 62 -1.96 -2.44 -6.22
CA ASN A 62 -3.40 -2.55 -6.47
C ASN A 62 -4.08 -1.20 -6.19
N TYR A 63 -3.91 -0.62 -5.00
CA TYR A 63 -4.59 0.62 -4.66
C TYR A 63 -4.16 1.82 -5.53
N LEU A 64 -2.85 1.97 -5.78
CA LEU A 64 -2.34 3.08 -6.60
C LEU A 64 -2.81 3.00 -8.04
N SER A 65 -2.97 1.79 -8.60
CA SER A 65 -3.52 1.61 -9.93
C SER A 65 -4.99 2.06 -10.03
N LEU A 66 -5.74 2.02 -8.92
CA LEU A 66 -7.12 2.50 -8.89
C LEU A 66 -7.25 4.03 -8.93
N LEU A 67 -6.13 4.76 -8.81
CA LEU A 67 -6.12 6.23 -8.88
C LEU A 67 -6.16 6.72 -10.33
N GLY A 68 -7.31 6.50 -10.98
CA GLY A 68 -7.57 6.91 -12.36
C GLY A 68 -7.77 5.76 -13.33
N TRP A 69 -7.78 4.52 -12.87
CA TRP A 69 -8.07 3.33 -13.67
C TRP A 69 -8.86 2.32 -12.83
N SER A 70 -9.53 1.37 -13.46
CA SER A 70 -10.26 0.29 -12.79
C SER A 70 -10.19 -0.98 -13.62
N ILE A 71 -10.00 -2.13 -12.98
CA ILE A 71 -10.00 -3.42 -13.71
C ILE A 71 -11.41 -3.85 -14.14
N ALA A 72 -12.43 -3.52 -13.33
CA ALA A 72 -13.85 -3.69 -13.61
C ALA A 72 -14.67 -2.74 -12.71
N GLU A 73 -15.98 -2.62 -12.96
CA GLU A 73 -16.86 -1.68 -12.24
C GLU A 73 -17.02 -2.02 -10.74
N ASP A 74 -17.00 -3.30 -10.38
CA ASP A 74 -17.31 -3.81 -9.04
C ASP A 74 -16.17 -4.63 -8.42
N ARG A 75 -14.97 -4.54 -9.01
CA ARG A 75 -13.80 -5.31 -8.58
C ARG A 75 -12.61 -4.39 -8.28
N ASP A 76 -12.30 -4.25 -6.99
CA ASP A 76 -11.14 -3.48 -6.54
C ASP A 76 -9.95 -4.33 -6.11
N ILE A 77 -10.11 -5.65 -5.93
CA ILE A 77 -9.04 -6.56 -5.49
C ILE A 77 -8.55 -7.41 -6.65
N PHE A 78 -7.26 -7.28 -6.95
CA PHE A 78 -6.58 -8.00 -8.04
C PHE A 78 -5.07 -8.09 -7.80
N SER A 79 -4.46 -9.11 -8.40
CA SER A 79 -3.01 -9.32 -8.38
C SER A 79 -2.28 -8.38 -9.34
N VAL A 80 -0.96 -8.28 -9.18
CA VAL A 80 -0.10 -7.53 -10.12
C VAL A 80 -0.13 -8.15 -11.52
N ASP A 81 -0.22 -9.48 -11.63
CA ASP A 81 -0.30 -10.16 -12.92
C ASP A 81 -1.61 -9.83 -13.65
N GLU A 82 -2.73 -9.75 -12.92
CA GLU A 82 -4.00 -9.30 -13.47
C GLU A 82 -3.97 -7.83 -13.90
N LEU A 83 -3.32 -6.96 -13.11
CA LEU A 83 -3.10 -5.56 -13.50
C LEU A 83 -2.31 -5.49 -14.81
N ILE A 84 -1.21 -6.23 -14.94
CA ILE A 84 -0.39 -6.26 -16.16
C ILE A 84 -1.20 -6.76 -17.36
N ALA A 85 -2.02 -7.79 -17.17
CA ALA A 85 -2.83 -8.38 -18.23
C ALA A 85 -3.98 -7.46 -18.69
N ALA A 86 -4.55 -6.66 -17.78
CA ALA A 86 -5.75 -5.87 -18.03
C ALA A 86 -5.48 -4.39 -18.36
N PHE A 87 -4.33 -3.84 -17.96
CA PHE A 87 -4.08 -2.41 -18.08
C PHE A 87 -3.98 -1.95 -19.54
N ASP A 88 -4.75 -0.91 -19.89
CA ASP A 88 -4.63 -0.17 -21.13
C ASP A 88 -4.82 1.33 -20.84
N ILE A 89 -3.95 2.16 -21.42
CA ILE A 89 -3.97 3.61 -21.23
C ILE A 89 -5.29 4.25 -21.70
N LYS A 90 -6.01 3.61 -22.63
CA LYS A 90 -7.33 4.09 -23.10
C LYS A 90 -8.41 4.06 -22.00
N ASP A 91 -8.23 3.20 -20.99
CA ASP A 91 -9.18 3.00 -19.91
C ASP A 91 -8.85 3.89 -18.68
N VAL A 92 -7.82 4.74 -18.80
CA VAL A 92 -7.45 5.71 -17.76
C VAL A 92 -8.36 6.94 -17.85
N ASN A 93 -9.04 7.24 -16.75
CA ASN A 93 -9.92 8.39 -16.61
C ASN A 93 -9.12 9.66 -16.27
N ALA A 94 -9.45 10.77 -16.93
CA ALA A 94 -8.82 12.08 -16.70
C ALA A 94 -9.30 12.79 -15.41
N ASN A 95 -10.36 12.31 -14.78
CA ASN A 95 -10.91 12.88 -13.55
C ASN A 95 -9.91 12.75 -12.40
N PRO A 96 -9.71 13.81 -11.58
CA PRO A 96 -8.84 13.72 -10.42
C PRO A 96 -9.27 12.60 -9.47
N ALA A 97 -8.31 11.75 -9.07
CA ALA A 97 -8.55 10.69 -8.11
C ALA A 97 -8.23 11.18 -6.69
N ARG A 98 -9.10 10.90 -5.73
CA ARG A 98 -8.83 11.23 -4.33
C ARG A 98 -8.10 10.07 -3.67
N PHE A 99 -7.04 10.38 -2.93
CA PHE A 99 -6.40 9.42 -2.05
C PHE A 99 -7.30 9.17 -0.83
N ASP A 100 -7.77 7.93 -0.69
CA ASP A 100 -8.50 7.40 0.46
C ASP A 100 -7.63 6.37 1.20
N LEU A 101 -7.11 6.76 2.36
CA LEU A 101 -6.28 5.89 3.19
C LEU A 101 -7.04 4.65 3.68
N LYS A 102 -8.33 4.76 4.00
CA LYS A 102 -9.11 3.63 4.49
C LYS A 102 -9.33 2.59 3.39
N LYS A 103 -9.58 3.03 2.15
CA LYS A 103 -9.64 2.12 1.01
C LYS A 103 -8.29 1.46 0.76
N CYS A 104 -7.19 2.20 0.85
CA CYS A 104 -5.84 1.66 0.74
C CYS A 104 -5.55 0.56 1.78
N GLU A 105 -5.89 0.82 3.05
CA GLU A 105 -5.74 -0.13 4.16
C GLU A 105 -6.63 -1.37 3.97
N HIS A 106 -7.86 -1.19 3.50
CA HIS A 106 -8.76 -2.30 3.19
C HIS A 106 -8.18 -3.21 2.09
N ILE A 107 -7.74 -2.63 0.97
CA ILE A 107 -7.11 -3.40 -0.11
C ILE A 107 -5.87 -4.12 0.41
N ASN A 108 -5.01 -3.42 1.17
CA ASN A 108 -3.82 -4.03 1.76
C ASN A 108 -4.17 -5.22 2.68
N ALA A 109 -5.21 -5.11 3.49
CA ALA A 109 -5.69 -6.19 4.35
C ALA A 109 -6.13 -7.42 3.54
N GLU A 110 -6.83 -7.23 2.42
CA GLU A 110 -7.18 -8.34 1.52
C GLU A 110 -5.92 -9.00 0.94
N HIS A 111 -4.92 -8.21 0.55
CA HIS A 111 -3.63 -8.76 0.09
C HIS A 111 -2.89 -9.52 1.19
N ILE A 112 -2.92 -9.06 2.44
CA ILE A 112 -2.36 -9.81 3.57
C ILE A 112 -3.08 -11.16 3.74
N ARG A 113 -4.41 -11.22 3.60
CA ARG A 113 -5.18 -12.46 3.70
C ARG A 113 -4.94 -13.42 2.54
N MET A 114 -4.51 -12.93 1.38
CA MET A 114 -4.14 -13.75 0.22
C MET A 114 -2.77 -14.41 0.37
N LEU A 115 -1.90 -13.93 1.27
CA LEU A 115 -0.64 -14.60 1.57
C LEU A 115 -0.93 -15.99 2.17
N ASP A 116 -0.11 -16.98 1.79
CA ASP A 116 -0.08 -18.20 2.59
C ASP A 116 0.43 -17.89 4.00
N VAL A 117 0.01 -18.70 4.98
CA VAL A 117 0.32 -18.47 6.40
C VAL A 117 1.83 -18.37 6.63
N LYS A 118 2.65 -19.15 5.91
CA LYS A 118 4.10 -19.13 6.08
C LYS A 118 4.67 -17.80 5.60
N ALA A 119 4.26 -17.33 4.41
CA ALA A 119 4.66 -16.03 3.89
C ALA A 119 4.23 -14.88 4.81
N PHE A 120 3.00 -14.93 5.34
CA PHE A 120 2.54 -13.97 6.35
C PHE A 120 3.40 -14.00 7.63
N THR A 121 3.69 -15.20 8.15
CA THR A 121 4.51 -15.42 9.34
C THR A 121 5.91 -14.81 9.18
N GLU A 122 6.53 -15.01 8.01
CA GLU A 122 7.83 -14.44 7.66
C GLU A 122 7.75 -12.92 7.48
N ALA A 123 6.71 -12.42 6.81
CA ALA A 123 6.51 -11.00 6.54
C ALA A 123 6.37 -10.16 7.82
N CYS A 124 5.72 -10.68 8.86
CA CYS A 124 5.60 -10.00 10.16
C CYS A 124 6.91 -9.92 10.96
N GLY A 125 7.94 -10.69 10.57
CA GLY A 125 9.19 -10.84 11.31
C GLY A 125 9.88 -9.53 11.76
N PRO A 126 9.87 -8.44 10.97
CA PRO A 126 10.43 -7.16 11.39
C PRO A 126 9.74 -6.55 12.62
N TRP A 127 8.41 -6.65 12.72
CA TRP A 127 7.63 -6.02 13.79
C TRP A 127 7.59 -6.85 15.09
N LEU A 128 7.98 -8.12 15.01
CA LEU A 128 8.10 -9.03 16.15
C LEU A 128 9.47 -8.94 16.86
N LYS A 129 10.26 -7.92 16.53
CA LYS A 129 11.61 -7.69 17.07
C LYS A 129 11.80 -6.20 17.44
N ALA A 130 12.84 -5.93 18.23
CA ALA A 130 13.24 -4.56 18.52
C ALA A 130 13.58 -3.78 17.23
N PRO A 131 13.26 -2.48 17.15
CA PRO A 131 12.68 -1.63 18.21
C PRO A 131 11.15 -1.64 18.25
N PHE A 132 10.47 -2.46 17.44
CA PHE A 132 9.02 -2.43 17.31
C PHE A 132 8.31 -3.25 18.39
N ALA A 133 8.83 -4.43 18.68
CA ALA A 133 8.28 -5.30 19.72
C ALA A 133 8.63 -4.79 21.13
N PRO A 134 7.65 -4.69 22.05
CA PRO A 134 7.88 -4.23 23.43
C PRO A 134 8.44 -5.30 24.37
N TRP A 135 8.51 -6.56 23.95
CA TRP A 135 9.04 -7.67 24.76
C TRP A 135 10.56 -7.84 24.59
N ALA A 136 11.19 -8.48 25.58
CA ALA A 136 12.60 -8.86 25.50
C ALA A 136 12.83 -9.89 24.37
N PRO A 137 13.94 -9.83 23.62
CA PRO A 137 14.22 -10.77 22.54
C PRO A 137 14.11 -12.25 22.95
N GLU A 138 14.45 -12.58 24.20
CA GLU A 138 14.41 -13.93 24.76
C GLU A 138 12.99 -14.43 25.07
N ALA A 139 12.03 -13.51 25.22
CA ALA A 139 10.63 -13.85 25.47
C ALA A 139 9.89 -14.26 24.18
N PHE A 140 10.43 -13.90 23.01
CA PHE A 140 9.83 -14.26 21.73
C PHE A 140 9.95 -15.77 21.48
N ASP A 141 8.81 -16.42 21.29
CA ASP A 141 8.71 -17.85 21.01
C ASP A 141 8.17 -18.07 19.58
N ALA A 142 9.05 -18.53 18.69
CA ALA A 142 8.73 -18.74 17.28
C ALA A 142 7.70 -19.86 17.05
N GLU A 143 7.62 -20.85 17.94
CA GLU A 143 6.63 -21.93 17.84
C GLU A 143 5.24 -21.40 18.20
N LYS A 144 5.13 -20.62 19.29
CA LYS A 144 3.88 -19.92 19.64
C LYS A 144 3.45 -18.97 18.52
N TRP A 145 4.37 -18.20 17.96
CA TRP A 145 4.08 -17.30 16.83
C TRP A 145 3.50 -18.07 15.64
N THR A 146 4.18 -19.14 15.21
CA THR A 146 3.74 -19.95 14.06
C THR A 146 2.34 -20.54 14.28
N ARG A 147 2.02 -20.93 15.52
CA ARG A 147 0.70 -21.46 15.88
C ARG A 147 -0.40 -20.40 15.89
N ILE A 148 -0.10 -19.16 16.28
CA ILE A 148 -1.10 -18.08 16.35
C ILE A 148 -1.27 -17.32 15.03
N ALA A 149 -0.24 -17.31 14.18
CA ALA A 149 -0.21 -16.52 12.94
C ALA A 149 -1.47 -16.66 12.06
N PRO A 150 -2.04 -17.87 11.81
CA PRO A 150 -3.29 -18.01 11.04
C PRO A 150 -4.48 -17.20 11.62
N TYR A 151 -4.55 -17.08 12.94
CA TYR A 151 -5.63 -16.39 13.64
C TYR A 151 -5.40 -14.87 13.69
N ALA A 152 -4.14 -14.44 13.66
CA ALA A 152 -3.78 -13.03 13.61
C ALA A 152 -3.89 -12.45 12.19
N GLN A 153 -3.64 -13.25 11.15
CA GLN A 153 -3.63 -12.80 9.75
C GLN A 153 -4.90 -12.07 9.30
N THR A 154 -6.07 -12.50 9.78
CA THR A 154 -7.36 -11.89 9.41
C THR A 154 -7.68 -10.63 10.18
N ARG A 155 -6.91 -10.32 11.23
CA ARG A 155 -7.13 -9.20 12.17
C ARG A 155 -6.29 -7.96 11.88
N VAL A 156 -5.26 -8.09 11.05
CA VAL A 156 -4.34 -6.98 10.73
C VAL A 156 -4.75 -6.27 9.45
N THR A 157 -4.53 -4.96 9.39
CA THR A 157 -4.71 -4.16 8.18
C THR A 157 -3.38 -3.85 7.51
N VAL A 158 -2.33 -3.70 8.32
CA VAL A 158 -0.94 -3.56 7.92
C VAL A 158 -0.08 -4.46 8.80
N LEU A 159 1.10 -4.85 8.34
CA LEU A 159 1.94 -5.82 9.08
C LEU A 159 2.40 -5.27 10.44
N SER A 160 2.50 -3.94 10.63
CA SER A 160 2.86 -3.37 11.93
C SER A 160 1.82 -3.60 13.02
N ASP A 161 0.56 -3.84 12.65
CA ASP A 161 -0.52 -4.13 13.60
C ASP A 161 -0.25 -5.44 14.36
N ILE A 162 0.66 -6.28 13.86
CA ILE A 162 0.88 -7.62 14.42
C ILE A 162 1.37 -7.56 15.86
N THR A 163 2.20 -6.57 16.21
CA THR A 163 2.79 -6.44 17.54
C THR A 163 1.69 -6.38 18.61
N ASP A 164 0.76 -5.45 18.47
CA ASP A 164 -0.37 -5.27 19.40
C ASP A 164 -1.36 -6.45 19.35
N ASN A 165 -1.39 -7.20 18.23
CA ASN A 165 -2.27 -8.36 18.10
C ASN A 165 -1.77 -9.60 18.85
N VAL A 166 -0.48 -9.66 19.20
CA VAL A 166 0.14 -10.85 19.81
C VAL A 166 1.00 -10.57 21.03
N ASP A 167 1.08 -9.32 21.48
CA ASP A 167 1.91 -8.89 22.62
C ASP A 167 1.69 -9.72 23.89
N PHE A 168 0.45 -10.09 24.19
CA PHE A 168 0.04 -10.93 25.32
C PHE A 168 0.68 -12.32 25.34
N LEU A 169 1.26 -12.79 24.23
CA LEU A 169 1.99 -14.06 24.17
C LEU A 169 3.43 -13.95 24.70
N PHE A 170 3.99 -12.74 24.70
CA PHE A 170 5.41 -12.49 24.90
C PHE A 170 5.72 -11.50 26.02
N LEU A 171 4.73 -10.72 26.48
CA LEU A 171 4.84 -9.89 27.67
C LEU A 171 4.62 -10.72 28.94
N ASP A 172 5.33 -10.36 30.02
CA ASP A 172 5.15 -10.98 31.34
C ASP A 172 3.75 -10.71 31.91
N GLU A 173 3.24 -9.50 31.67
CA GLU A 173 1.88 -9.08 32.01
C GLU A 173 1.22 -8.48 30.76
N PRO A 174 -0.06 -8.81 30.48
CA PRO A 174 -0.76 -8.24 29.34
C PRO A 174 -0.98 -6.74 29.52
N VAL A 175 -1.05 -6.01 28.40
CA VAL A 175 -1.32 -4.56 28.43
C VAL A 175 -2.75 -4.30 28.93
N GLU A 176 -2.88 -3.42 29.93
CA GLU A 176 -4.19 -2.92 30.35
C GLU A 176 -4.72 -1.90 29.33
N ASP A 177 -5.81 -2.26 28.63
CA ASP A 177 -6.54 -1.35 27.75
C ASP A 177 -7.84 -0.88 28.41
N GLU A 178 -7.78 0.25 29.10
CA GLU A 178 -8.95 0.89 29.72
C GLU A 178 -10.08 1.18 28.72
N ALA A 179 -9.76 1.44 27.45
CA ALA A 179 -10.74 1.72 26.40
C ALA A 179 -11.51 0.46 25.96
N SER A 180 -10.92 -0.73 26.12
CA SER A 180 -11.63 -2.00 25.95
C SER A 180 -12.61 -2.27 27.09
N TRP A 181 -12.32 -1.80 28.30
CA TRP A 181 -13.18 -1.99 29.47
C TRP A 181 -14.34 -0.98 29.52
N THR A 182 -14.09 0.28 29.16
CA THR A 182 -15.06 1.39 29.27
C THR A 182 -16.08 1.46 28.12
N LYS A 183 -16.06 0.52 27.18
CA LYS A 183 -17.04 0.40 26.08
C LYS A 183 -18.36 -0.29 26.48
N ALA A 184 -18.63 -0.44 27.78
CA ALA A 184 -19.92 -0.93 28.31
C ALA A 184 -20.93 0.20 28.53
#